data_AF-A0A8J9YI37-F1
#
_entry.id   AF-A0A8J9YI37-F1
#
_cell.length_a   1.000
_cell.length_b   1.000
_cell.length_c   1.000
_cell.angle_alpha   90.00
_cell.angle_beta   90.00
_cell.angle_gamma   90.00
#
_symmetry.space_group_name_H-M   'P 1'
#
loop_
_entity.id
_entity.type
_entity.pdbx_description
1 polymer ?
#
loop_
_entity_poly.entity_id
_entity_poly.type
_entity_poly.pdbx_seq_one_letter_code
_entity_poly.pdbx_strand_id
1 'polypeptide(L)'
;MSLKYAIDCEMVESNRKSMLARVSIVNQNGSVVLDEYVKPTGPITDYREFVSGIKKRHLDNGSDFNTVQDRVISILNGCILIGHSLKYDLEALHLTYTERNQRDLATYEPFTRPNNGQPVALKTLAMKYLGRIIQDGEHDSVQDARACMDIYKIVAIDWERNYR
;
A
#
# COMPACT_ATOMS: atom_id res chain seq x y z
N MET A 1 -21.95 3.75 7.29
CA MET A 1 -20.51 3.52 7.53
C MET A 1 -19.79 3.62 6.20
N SER A 2 -18.72 4.40 6.10
CA SER A 2 -17.89 4.42 4.88
C SER A 2 -17.13 3.10 4.74
N LEU A 3 -17.11 2.55 3.53
CA LEU A 3 -16.30 1.39 3.17
C LEU A 3 -14.81 1.70 3.38
N LYS A 4 -14.03 0.69 3.76
CA LYS A 4 -12.58 0.84 3.96
C LYS A 4 -11.82 -0.23 3.22
N TYR A 5 -10.75 0.19 2.56
CA TYR A 5 -9.84 -0.70 1.85
C TYR A 5 -8.42 -0.37 2.26
N ALA A 6 -7.58 -1.40 2.34
CA ALA A 6 -6.15 -1.21 2.44
C ALA A 6 -5.49 -1.50 1.10
N ILE A 7 -4.49 -0.71 0.76
CA ILE A 7 -3.71 -0.84 -0.47
C ILE A 7 -2.23 -0.97 -0.13
N ASP A 8 -1.51 -1.68 -0.98
CA ASP A 8 -0.06 -1.66 -1.04
C ASP A 8 0.37 -1.93 -2.48
N CYS A 9 1.44 -1.27 -2.92
CA CYS A 9 2.00 -1.41 -4.25
C CYS A 9 3.46 -1.84 -4.20
N GLU A 10 3.83 -2.72 -5.13
CA GLU A 10 5.22 -2.94 -5.48
C GLU A 10 5.61 -2.10 -6.70
N MET A 11 6.84 -1.59 -6.70
CA MET A 11 7.35 -0.73 -7.77
C MET A 11 8.70 -1.22 -8.29
N VAL A 12 8.91 -0.99 -9.58
CA VAL A 12 10.22 -1.05 -10.24
C VAL A 12 10.76 0.35 -10.49
N GLU A 13 12.04 0.46 -10.82
CA GLU A 13 12.64 1.73 -11.21
C GLU A 13 12.59 1.95 -12.72
N SER A 14 12.21 3.16 -13.11
CA SER A 14 12.36 3.71 -14.46
C SER A 14 12.96 5.10 -14.35
N ASN A 15 14.18 5.31 -14.86
CA ASN A 15 14.88 6.60 -14.83
C ASN A 15 14.94 7.25 -13.44
N ARG A 16 15.32 6.49 -12.40
CA ARG A 16 15.38 6.93 -10.98
C ARG A 16 14.03 7.31 -10.36
N LYS A 17 12.92 6.94 -11.00
CA LYS A 17 11.56 7.09 -10.45
C LYS A 17 10.94 5.73 -10.22
N SER A 18 10.10 5.63 -9.20
CA SER A 18 9.29 4.44 -8.96
C SER A 18 8.14 4.38 -9.97
N MET A 19 7.92 3.21 -10.56
CA MET A 19 6.87 2.91 -11.51
C MET A 19 6.12 1.68 -11.02
N LEU A 20 4.79 1.73 -11.05
CA LEU A 20 3.93 0.64 -10.56
C LEU A 20 4.25 -0.69 -11.25
N ALA A 21 4.33 -1.74 -10.46
CA ALA A 21 4.62 -3.10 -10.93
C ALA A 21 3.61 -4.13 -10.42
N ARG A 22 3.09 -3.95 -9.19
CA ARG A 22 1.96 -4.71 -8.64
C ARG A 22 1.13 -3.80 -7.75
N VAL A 23 -0.18 -3.99 -7.74
CA VAL A 23 -1.08 -3.34 -6.76
C VAL A 23 -1.96 -4.41 -6.13
N SER A 24 -2.09 -4.35 -4.80
CA SER A 24 -2.99 -5.21 -4.05
C SER A 24 -3.93 -4.38 -3.19
N ILE A 25 -5.23 -4.70 -3.24
CA ILE A 25 -6.28 -4.07 -2.44
C ILE A 25 -7.01 -5.16 -1.65
N VAL A 26 -7.18 -4.93 -0.35
CA VAL A 26 -7.95 -5.82 0.54
C VAL A 26 -9.07 -5.06 1.26
N ASN A 27 -10.17 -5.76 1.50
CA ASN A 27 -11.29 -5.21 2.27
C ASN A 27 -11.07 -5.34 3.79
N GLN A 28 -12.05 -4.88 4.58
CA GLN A 28 -12.00 -4.90 6.06
C GLN A 28 -11.90 -6.30 6.70
N ASN A 29 -12.22 -7.35 5.93
CA ASN A 29 -12.10 -8.74 6.34
C ASN A 29 -10.75 -9.36 5.90
N GLY A 30 -9.88 -8.58 5.25
CA GLY A 30 -8.62 -9.06 4.69
C GLY A 30 -8.79 -9.88 3.40
N SER A 31 -9.99 -9.92 2.81
CA SER A 31 -10.22 -10.57 1.51
C SER A 31 -9.63 -9.71 0.40
N VAL A 32 -8.96 -10.36 -0.56
CA VAL A 32 -8.38 -9.69 -1.74
C VAL A 32 -9.51 -9.23 -2.65
N VAL A 33 -9.47 -7.95 -3.01
CA VAL A 33 -10.40 -7.30 -3.95
C VAL A 33 -9.73 -7.08 -5.30
N LEU A 34 -8.44 -6.73 -5.28
CA LEU A 34 -7.58 -6.59 -6.44
C LEU A 34 -6.20 -7.11 -6.08
N ASP A 35 -5.57 -7.85 -6.99
CA ASP A 35 -4.15 -8.22 -6.89
C ASP A 35 -3.62 -8.44 -8.30
N GLU A 36 -2.95 -7.43 -8.87
CA GLU A 36 -2.53 -7.47 -10.26
C GLU A 36 -1.12 -6.95 -10.48
N TYR A 37 -0.38 -7.67 -11.31
CA TYR A 37 0.85 -7.16 -11.92
C TYR A 37 0.51 -6.21 -13.06
N VAL A 38 1.35 -5.20 -13.26
CA VAL A 38 1.10 -4.11 -14.19
C VAL A 38 2.23 -4.02 -15.21
N LYS A 39 1.88 -3.89 -16.49
CA LYS A 39 2.87 -3.64 -17.54
C LYS A 39 3.59 -2.30 -17.30
N PRO A 40 4.89 -2.23 -17.60
CA PRO A 40 5.65 -1.01 -17.41
C PRO A 40 5.19 0.07 -18.39
N THR A 41 5.09 1.30 -17.92
CA THR A 41 4.77 2.49 -18.74
C THR A 41 6.03 3.18 -19.31
N GLY A 42 7.22 2.67 -18.97
CA GLY A 42 8.51 3.16 -19.43
C GLY A 42 9.61 2.09 -19.31
N PRO A 43 10.85 2.40 -19.74
CA PRO A 43 11.95 1.45 -19.66
C PRO A 43 12.34 1.17 -18.20
N ILE A 44 12.46 -0.11 -17.85
CA ILE A 44 12.88 -0.53 -16.51
C ILE A 44 14.40 -0.44 -16.40
N THR A 45 14.90 0.28 -15.40
CA THR A 45 16.33 0.37 -15.07
C THR A 45 16.72 -0.53 -13.90
N ASP A 46 15.78 -0.84 -13.01
CA ASP A 46 15.99 -1.78 -11.89
C ASP A 46 14.66 -2.43 -11.49
N TYR A 47 14.61 -3.75 -11.36
CA TYR A 47 13.41 -4.48 -10.91
C TYR A 47 13.23 -4.46 -9.39
N ARG A 48 14.28 -4.13 -8.64
CA ARG A 48 14.29 -4.17 -7.16
C ARG A 48 13.87 -5.55 -6.62
N GLU A 49 14.24 -6.63 -7.34
CA GLU A 49 13.73 -7.98 -7.08
C GLU A 49 13.92 -8.43 -5.62
N PHE A 50 15.06 -8.06 -5.02
CA PHE A 50 15.38 -8.40 -3.63
C PHE A 50 14.44 -7.76 -2.59
N VAL A 51 13.72 -6.71 -2.96
CA VAL A 51 12.69 -6.07 -2.12
C VAL A 51 11.32 -6.49 -2.60
N SER A 52 11.01 -6.35 -3.88
CA SER A 52 9.64 -6.40 -4.40
C SER A 52 9.19 -7.78 -4.89
N GLY A 53 10.13 -8.72 -5.08
CA GLY A 53 9.87 -10.01 -5.74
C GLY A 53 9.41 -9.90 -7.20
N ILE A 54 9.43 -8.70 -7.79
CA ILE A 54 8.97 -8.47 -9.16
C ILE A 54 9.98 -9.00 -10.16
N LYS A 55 9.55 -9.96 -10.97
CA LYS A 55 10.35 -10.55 -12.05
C LYS A 55 9.82 -10.06 -13.39
N LYS A 56 10.70 -9.98 -14.40
CA LYS A 56 10.33 -9.62 -15.78
C LYS A 56 9.06 -10.32 -16.29
N ARG A 57 8.97 -11.64 -16.08
CA ARG A 57 7.81 -12.45 -16.49
C ARG A 57 6.47 -12.01 -15.87
N HIS A 58 6.48 -11.39 -14.69
CA HIS A 58 5.27 -10.89 -14.04
C HIS A 58 4.73 -9.68 -14.80
N LEU A 59 5.64 -8.82 -15.29
CA LEU A 59 5.29 -7.59 -15.98
C LEU A 59 4.93 -7.83 -17.45
N ASP A 60 5.62 -8.76 -18.12
CA ASP A 60 5.30 -9.14 -19.51
C ASP A 60 3.85 -9.66 -19.65
N ASN A 61 3.35 -10.33 -18.59
CA ASN A 61 1.98 -10.86 -18.51
C ASN A 61 1.04 -9.96 -17.69
N GLY A 62 1.49 -8.77 -17.28
CA GLY A 62 0.71 -7.86 -16.46
C GLY A 62 -0.46 -7.24 -17.22
N SER A 63 -1.40 -6.69 -16.47
CA SER A 63 -2.49 -5.86 -17.01
C SER A 63 -1.94 -4.51 -17.49
N ASP A 64 -2.61 -3.89 -18.46
CA ASP A 64 -2.26 -2.53 -18.90
C ASP A 64 -2.52 -1.51 -17.78
N PHE A 65 -1.60 -0.56 -17.59
CA PHE A 65 -1.64 0.40 -16.48
C PHE A 65 -2.98 1.14 -16.36
N ASN A 66 -3.50 1.70 -17.46
CA ASN A 66 -4.75 2.46 -17.44
C ASN A 66 -5.94 1.57 -16.99
N THR A 67 -5.99 0.32 -17.44
CA THR A 67 -7.03 -0.64 -17.05
C THR A 67 -6.99 -0.94 -15.54
N VAL A 68 -5.79 -1.11 -14.99
CA VAL A 68 -5.60 -1.32 -13.54
C VAL A 68 -5.97 -0.06 -12.77
N GLN A 69 -5.51 1.09 -13.24
CA GLN A 69 -5.79 2.40 -12.63
C GLN A 69 -7.30 2.67 -12.56
N ASP A 70 -8.04 2.46 -13.65
CA ASP A 70 -9.51 2.63 -13.69
C ASP A 70 -10.21 1.73 -12.66
N ARG A 71 -9.73 0.50 -12.49
CA ARG A 71 -10.26 -0.43 -11.48
C ARG A 71 -9.93 0.02 -10.07
N VAL A 72 -8.71 0.47 -9.80
CA VAL A 72 -8.32 1.04 -8.51
C VAL A 72 -9.20 2.25 -8.16
N ILE A 73 -9.39 3.19 -9.11
CA ILE A 73 -10.28 4.35 -8.94
C ILE A 73 -11.69 3.89 -8.61
N SER A 74 -12.23 2.94 -9.37
CA SER A 74 -13.59 2.43 -9.17
C SER A 74 -13.78 1.80 -7.78
N ILE A 75 -12.80 1.00 -7.32
CA ILE A 75 -12.84 0.34 -6.01
C ILE A 75 -12.75 1.35 -4.86
N LEU A 76 -11.87 2.35 -4.98
CA LEU A 76 -11.54 3.27 -3.89
C LEU A 76 -12.47 4.50 -3.83
N ASN A 77 -13.27 4.75 -4.86
CA ASN A 77 -14.15 5.93 -4.90
C ASN A 77 -15.06 6.02 -3.66
N GLY A 78 -14.99 7.14 -2.94
CA GLY A 78 -15.79 7.40 -1.74
C GLY A 78 -15.42 6.56 -0.50
N CYS A 79 -14.29 5.83 -0.54
CA CYS A 79 -13.87 4.95 0.55
C CYS A 79 -12.87 5.63 1.50
N ILE A 80 -12.60 5.00 2.64
CA ILE A 80 -11.41 5.29 3.46
C ILE A 80 -10.27 4.39 2.98
N LEU A 81 -9.15 5.00 2.63
CA LEU A 81 -7.95 4.34 2.17
C LEU A 81 -6.97 4.15 3.33
N ILE A 82 -6.54 2.92 3.56
CA ILE A 82 -5.59 2.55 4.62
C ILE A 82 -4.30 2.05 3.97
N GLY A 83 -3.15 2.36 4.54
CA GLY A 83 -1.86 1.86 4.05
C GLY A 83 -0.70 2.41 4.88
N HIS A 84 0.53 2.25 4.40
CA HIS A 84 1.72 2.74 5.08
C HIS A 84 2.65 3.45 4.11
N SER A 85 2.77 4.77 4.25
CA SER A 85 3.42 5.68 3.30
C SER A 85 2.68 5.80 1.96
N LEU A 86 1.34 5.94 2.03
CA LEU A 86 0.39 5.95 0.91
C LEU A 86 0.76 6.93 -0.22
N LYS A 87 1.52 7.98 0.09
CA LYS A 87 2.03 8.92 -0.88
C LYS A 87 2.76 8.22 -2.03
N TYR A 88 3.58 7.21 -1.74
CA TYR A 88 4.36 6.51 -2.78
C TYR A 88 3.48 5.62 -3.65
N ASP A 89 2.49 4.95 -3.06
CA ASP A 89 1.51 4.15 -3.81
C ASP A 89 0.68 5.03 -4.75
N LEU A 90 0.16 6.15 -4.22
CA LEU A 90 -0.65 7.10 -4.97
C LEU A 90 0.16 7.77 -6.09
N GLU A 91 1.42 8.13 -5.83
CA GLU A 91 2.33 8.63 -6.87
C GLU A 91 2.57 7.60 -7.96
N ALA A 92 2.82 6.32 -7.62
CA ALA A 92 3.03 5.25 -8.60
C ALA A 92 1.76 4.94 -9.41
N LEU A 93 0.59 5.07 -8.80
CA LEU A 93 -0.73 4.92 -9.43
C LEU A 93 -1.16 6.18 -10.21
N HIS A 94 -0.43 7.29 -10.13
CA HIS A 94 -0.81 8.59 -10.69
C HIS A 94 -2.18 9.07 -10.18
N LEU A 95 -2.48 8.86 -8.90
CA LEU A 95 -3.75 9.22 -8.27
C LEU A 95 -3.57 10.33 -7.23
N THR A 96 -4.60 11.17 -7.11
CA THR A 96 -4.76 12.07 -5.96
C THR A 96 -5.87 11.53 -5.06
N TYR A 97 -5.67 11.66 -3.75
CA TYR A 97 -6.64 11.18 -2.76
C TYR A 97 -6.74 12.17 -1.61
N THR A 98 -7.97 12.51 -1.21
CA THR A 98 -8.19 13.49 -0.13
C THR A 98 -7.61 12.99 1.19
N GLU A 99 -6.75 13.79 1.83
CA GLU A 99 -6.10 13.43 3.11
C GLU A 99 -7.11 13.03 4.21
N ARG A 100 -8.29 13.68 4.23
CA ARG A 100 -9.38 13.32 5.16
C ARG A 100 -9.82 11.86 5.06
N ASN A 101 -9.72 11.26 3.88
CA ASN A 101 -10.10 9.88 3.62
C ASN A 101 -8.92 8.92 3.68
N GLN A 102 -7.73 9.38 4.03
CA GLN A 102 -6.55 8.53 4.22
C GLN A 102 -6.38 8.17 5.70
N ARG A 103 -5.93 6.94 5.94
CA ARG A 103 -5.46 6.43 7.22
C ARG A 103 -4.09 5.82 6.98
N ASP A 104 -3.12 6.71 6.79
CA ASP A 104 -1.74 6.32 6.56
C ASP A 104 -1.05 6.04 7.91
N LEU A 105 -0.65 4.79 8.12
CA LEU A 105 0.06 4.37 9.33
C LEU A 105 1.37 5.12 9.53
N ALA A 106 2.01 5.60 8.45
CA ALA A 106 3.27 6.33 8.52
C ALA A 106 3.10 7.76 9.06
N THR A 107 1.90 8.34 8.97
CA THR A 107 1.62 9.70 9.46
C THR A 107 0.81 9.73 10.75
N TYR A 108 0.36 8.57 11.24
CA TYR A 108 -0.31 8.46 12.53
C TYR A 108 0.69 8.68 13.66
N GLU A 109 0.54 9.78 14.41
CA GLU A 109 1.50 10.24 15.43
C GLU A 109 1.96 9.14 16.40
N PRO A 110 1.08 8.27 16.95
CA PRO A 110 1.50 7.16 17.82
C PRO A 110 2.42 6.12 17.15
N PHE A 111 2.49 6.10 15.82
CA PHE A 111 3.35 5.24 15.01
C PHE A 111 4.56 5.98 14.44
N THR A 112 4.85 7.17 14.95
CA THR A 112 6.08 7.91 14.65
C THR A 112 7.06 7.83 15.82
N ARG A 113 8.35 7.98 15.53
CA ARG A 113 9.41 7.95 16.55
C ARG A 113 9.41 9.28 17.31
N PRO A 114 9.33 9.28 18.66
CA PRO A 114 9.25 10.51 19.45
C PRO A 114 10.39 11.50 19.20
N ASN A 115 11.58 11.00 18.86
CA ASN A 115 12.79 11.82 18.78
C ASN A 115 12.89 12.63 17.48
N ASN A 116 12.27 12.18 16.38
CA ASN A 116 12.46 12.79 15.06
C ASN A 116 11.22 12.73 14.15
N GLY A 117 10.08 12.23 14.64
CA GLY A 117 8.84 12.11 13.87
C GLY A 117 8.90 11.11 12.70
N GLN A 118 9.99 10.33 12.57
CA GLN A 118 10.10 9.36 11.48
C GLN A 118 9.10 8.21 11.68
N PRO A 119 8.45 7.74 10.61
CA PRO A 119 7.52 6.62 10.69
C PRO A 119 8.23 5.35 11.22
N VAL A 120 7.52 4.60 12.06
CA VAL A 120 7.90 3.24 12.42
C VAL A 120 7.56 2.32 11.25
N ALA A 121 8.53 1.56 10.76
CA ALA A 121 8.34 0.65 9.63
C ALA A 121 7.20 -0.36 9.86
N LEU A 122 6.48 -0.70 8.79
CA LEU A 122 5.35 -1.64 8.83
C LEU A 122 5.70 -2.97 9.50
N LYS A 123 6.85 -3.59 9.15
CA LYS A 123 7.29 -4.84 9.80
C LYS A 123 7.42 -4.74 11.32
N THR A 124 7.87 -3.58 11.83
CA THR A 124 7.98 -3.34 13.27
C THR A 124 6.59 -3.18 13.91
N LEU A 125 5.68 -2.48 13.24
CA LEU A 125 4.29 -2.35 13.70
C LEU A 125 3.57 -3.71 13.67
N ALA A 126 3.74 -4.50 12.61
CA ALA A 126 3.16 -5.83 12.48
C ALA A 126 3.65 -6.77 13.57
N MET A 127 4.94 -6.77 13.87
CA MET A 127 5.47 -7.57 14.98
C MET A 127 4.89 -7.09 16.32
N LYS A 128 4.86 -5.78 16.58
CA LYS A 128 4.39 -5.21 17.85
C LYS A 128 2.90 -5.44 18.11
N TYR A 129 2.05 -5.21 17.11
CA TYR A 129 0.59 -5.20 17.27
C TYR A 129 -0.07 -6.52 16.88
N LEU A 130 0.52 -7.26 15.94
CA LEU A 130 -0.07 -8.49 15.40
C LEU A 130 0.73 -9.75 15.77
N GLY A 131 1.96 -9.61 16.27
CA GLY A 131 2.85 -10.76 16.49
C GLY A 131 3.26 -11.47 15.20
N ARG A 132 3.24 -10.78 14.06
CA ARG A 132 3.55 -11.34 12.73
C ARG A 132 4.89 -10.83 12.22
N ILE A 133 5.69 -11.74 11.69
CA ILE A 133 6.88 -11.41 10.90
C ILE A 133 6.42 -11.27 9.45
N ILE A 134 6.68 -10.10 8.87
CA ILE A 134 6.38 -9.75 7.47
C ILE A 134 7.62 -9.05 6.88
N GLN A 135 7.70 -8.98 5.55
CA GLN A 135 8.86 -8.39 4.85
C GLN A 135 10.19 -9.08 5.24
N ASP A 136 10.15 -10.39 5.50
CA ASP A 136 11.32 -11.23 5.75
C ASP A 136 11.79 -11.85 4.42
N GLY A 137 12.50 -11.04 3.63
CA GLY A 137 12.85 -11.33 2.25
C GLY A 137 12.09 -10.42 1.28
N GLU A 138 11.56 -11.01 0.21
CA GLU A 138 10.70 -10.30 -0.75
C GLU A 138 9.40 -9.86 -0.07
N HIS A 139 8.96 -8.65 -0.37
CA HIS A 139 7.69 -8.10 0.07
C HIS A 139 6.54 -8.77 -0.69
N ASP A 140 5.39 -8.87 -0.02
CA ASP A 140 4.14 -9.29 -0.62
C ASP A 140 3.08 -8.23 -0.32
N SER A 141 2.75 -7.44 -1.33
CA SER A 141 1.75 -6.38 -1.24
C SER A 141 0.40 -6.83 -0.67
N VAL A 142 -0.01 -8.09 -0.86
CA VAL A 142 -1.24 -8.60 -0.22
C VAL A 142 -1.05 -8.77 1.30
N GLN A 143 0.10 -9.29 1.73
CA GLN A 143 0.44 -9.44 3.15
C GLN A 143 0.53 -8.06 3.83
N ASP A 144 1.15 -7.08 3.16
CA ASP A 144 1.38 -5.75 3.69
C ASP A 144 0.09 -4.93 3.78
N ALA A 145 -0.77 -4.99 2.76
CA ALA A 145 -2.11 -4.39 2.81
C ALA A 145 -2.97 -4.99 3.94
N ARG A 146 -2.89 -6.32 4.15
CA ARG A 146 -3.58 -6.98 5.28
C ARG A 146 -3.03 -6.54 6.63
N ALA A 147 -1.72 -6.44 6.78
CA ALA A 147 -1.10 -5.95 8.00
C ALA A 147 -1.55 -4.52 8.31
N CYS A 148 -1.59 -3.64 7.30
CA CYS A 148 -2.09 -2.28 7.44
C CYS A 148 -3.55 -2.24 7.93
N MET A 149 -4.44 -3.01 7.31
CA MET A 149 -5.85 -3.11 7.71
C MET A 149 -6.01 -3.61 9.16
N ASP A 150 -5.29 -4.67 9.52
CA ASP A 150 -5.38 -5.26 10.86
C ASP A 150 -4.85 -4.33 11.95
N ILE A 151 -3.72 -3.66 11.70
CA ILE A 151 -3.17 -2.64 12.62
C ILE A 151 -4.16 -1.48 12.76
N TYR A 152 -4.69 -0.96 11.64
CA TYR A 152 -5.69 0.10 11.68
C TYR A 152 -6.89 -0.30 12.56
N LYS A 153 -7.42 -1.52 12.42
CA LYS A 153 -8.56 -2.00 13.21
C LYS A 153 -8.30 -2.00 14.72
N ILE A 154 -7.06 -2.22 15.16
CA ILE A 154 -6.68 -2.16 16.58
C ILE A 154 -6.77 -0.74 17.12
N VAL A 155 -6.35 0.25 16.34
CA VAL A 155 -6.30 1.67 16.78
C VAL A 155 -7.47 2.52 16.27
N ALA A 156 -8.40 1.94 15.50
CA ALA A 156 -9.46 2.68 14.82
C ALA A 156 -10.34 3.50 15.76
N ILE A 157 -10.61 3.01 16.98
CA ILE A 157 -11.42 3.75 17.95
C ILE A 157 -10.77 5.09 18.30
N ASP A 158 -9.48 5.09 18.58
CA ASP A 158 -8.75 6.31 18.95
C ASP A 158 -8.44 7.17 17.73
N TRP A 159 -8.08 6.56 16.61
CA TRP A 159 -7.80 7.29 15.37
C TRP A 159 -9.02 8.04 14.85
N GLU A 160 -10.19 7.39 14.80
CA GLU A 160 -11.40 8.00 14.25
C GLU A 160 -12.00 9.10 15.15
N ARG A 161 -11.60 9.19 16.44
CA ARG A 161 -12.00 10.32 17.30
C ARG A 161 -11.50 11.66 16.79
N ASN A 162 -10.36 11.67 16.09
CA ASN A 162 -9.76 12.89 15.53
C ASN A 162 -10.46 13.41 14.27
N TYR A 163 -11.41 12.64 13.71
CA TYR A 163 -12.16 13.00 12.49
C TYR A 163 -13.65 13.27 12.75
N ARG A 164 -14.06 13.31 14.02
CA ARG A 164 -15.43 13.67 14.45
C ARG A 164 -15.65 15.17 14.43
#